data_AF-A0A9P4TZ33-F1
#
_entry.id   AF-A0A9P4TZ33-F1
#
_cell.length_a   1.000
_cell.length_b   1.000
_cell.length_c   1.000
_cell.angle_alpha   90.00
_cell.angle_beta   90.00
_cell.angle_gamma   90.00
#
_symmetry.space_group_name_H-M   'P 1'
#
loop_
_entity.id
_entity.type
_entity.pdbx_description
1 polymer ?
#
loop_
_entity_poly.entity_id
_entity_poly.type
_entity_poly.pdbx_seq_one_letter_code
_entity_poly.pdbx_strand_id
1 'polypeptide(L)'
;MFPTIIQRNNLPSGMLFDFENNPFRAKKEWPPDFSKLSPKHQFRFERRYRRRAKLAWARPGWKKGTKLVQYGLSIFVLGYGVLYMDWGQDDSEHPPFASVRKWYRGFTDSIWTHSTTPLERDNVRRD
;
A
#
# COMPACT_ATOMS: atom_id res chain seq x y z
N MET A 1 1.89 16.84 -24.70
CA MET A 1 3.32 17.18 -24.87
C MET A 1 4.00 17.16 -23.51
N PHE A 2 4.64 16.04 -23.15
CA PHE A 2 5.53 15.94 -21.99
C PHE A 2 6.78 15.14 -22.42
N PRO A 3 7.83 15.79 -22.96
CA PRO A 3 9.00 15.09 -23.51
C PRO A 3 9.89 14.43 -22.43
N THR A 4 9.54 14.52 -21.16
CA THR A 4 10.40 14.16 -20.02
C THR A 4 10.17 12.76 -19.44
N ILE A 5 9.06 12.09 -19.76
CA ILE A 5 8.77 10.76 -19.19
C ILE A 5 9.62 9.67 -19.87
N ILE A 6 9.93 9.82 -21.16
CA ILE A 6 10.71 8.84 -21.92
C ILE A 6 12.20 8.88 -21.54
N GLN A 7 12.74 10.05 -21.19
CA GLN A 7 14.15 10.18 -20.80
C GLN A 7 14.51 9.50 -19.48
N ARG A 8 13.54 9.28 -18.57
CA ARG A 8 13.83 8.71 -17.25
C ARG A 8 14.16 7.21 -17.28
N ASN A 9 13.68 6.47 -18.29
CA ASN A 9 13.81 5.02 -18.33
C ASN A 9 15.12 4.53 -19.00
N ASN A 10 15.85 5.43 -19.69
CA ASN A 10 17.10 5.09 -20.39
C ASN A 10 18.36 5.60 -19.68
N LEU A 11 18.25 6.06 -18.43
CA LEU A 11 19.43 6.41 -17.64
C LEU A 11 20.08 5.13 -17.12
N PRO A 12 21.35 4.85 -17.46
CA PRO A 12 22.05 3.69 -16.94
C PRO A 12 22.04 3.73 -15.41
N SER A 13 21.63 2.63 -14.78
CA SER A 13 21.40 2.50 -13.33
C SER A 13 22.65 2.66 -12.44
N GLY A 14 23.74 3.21 -12.98
CA GLY A 14 25.02 3.43 -12.31
C GLY A 14 25.60 4.83 -12.47
N MET A 15 24.91 5.78 -13.14
CA MET A 15 25.31 7.18 -13.07
C MET A 15 24.84 7.76 -11.73
N LEU A 16 25.62 7.50 -10.70
CA LEU A 16 25.59 8.28 -9.47
C LEU A 16 25.50 9.75 -9.87
N PHE A 17 24.57 10.50 -9.27
CA PHE A 17 24.51 11.95 -9.45
C PHE A 17 25.87 12.53 -9.03
N ASP A 18 26.76 12.72 -9.99
CA ASP A 18 28.05 13.34 -9.79
C ASP A 18 27.86 14.84 -10.00
N PHE A 19 27.89 15.58 -8.90
CA PHE A 19 27.71 17.04 -8.90
C PHE A 19 28.76 17.73 -9.77
N GLU A 20 29.95 17.15 -9.92
CA GLU A 20 31.06 17.71 -10.68
C GLU A 20 30.85 17.59 -12.20
N ASN A 21 30.25 16.48 -12.64
CA ASN A 21 30.11 16.14 -14.06
C ASN A 21 28.73 16.47 -14.66
N ASN A 22 27.86 17.19 -13.94
CA ASN A 22 26.56 17.59 -14.44
C ASN A 22 26.67 18.69 -15.53
N PRO A 23 26.15 18.47 -16.77
CA PRO A 23 26.13 19.48 -17.84
C PRO A 23 25.36 20.75 -17.46
N PHE A 24 24.34 20.61 -16.60
CA PHE A 24 23.52 21.71 -16.12
C PHE A 24 23.90 22.06 -14.67
N ARG A 25 25.03 22.76 -14.52
CA ARG A 25 25.51 23.20 -13.21
C ARG A 25 24.58 24.26 -12.62
N ALA A 26 24.31 24.16 -11.32
CA ALA A 26 23.56 25.18 -10.62
C ALA A 26 24.36 26.48 -10.58
N LYS A 27 23.76 27.60 -11.01
CA LYS A 27 24.41 28.93 -10.95
C LYS A 27 24.79 29.36 -9.53
N LYS A 28 24.12 28.78 -8.54
CA LYS A 28 24.36 29.00 -7.11
C LYS A 28 24.61 27.65 -6.47
N GLU A 29 25.78 27.51 -5.87
CA GLU A 29 26.15 26.34 -5.11
C GLU A 29 25.23 26.19 -3.89
N TRP A 30 24.75 24.97 -3.69
CA TRP A 30 23.96 24.57 -2.53
C TRP A 30 24.73 23.44 -1.85
N PRO A 31 24.87 23.42 -0.52
CA PRO A 31 24.29 24.30 0.49
C PRO A 31 24.98 25.68 0.55
N PRO A 32 24.27 26.75 0.93
CA PRO A 32 24.93 28.02 1.20
C PRO A 32 25.82 27.88 2.44
N ASP A 33 27.05 28.40 2.38
CA ASP A 33 27.93 28.51 3.54
C ASP A 33 27.29 29.40 4.61
N PHE A 34 26.81 28.78 5.69
CA PHE A 34 26.13 29.51 6.77
C PHE A 34 27.08 30.46 7.51
N SER A 35 28.37 30.14 7.61
CA SER A 35 29.39 30.98 8.28
C SER A 35 29.59 32.35 7.61
N LYS A 36 29.34 32.45 6.30
CA LYS A 36 29.49 33.68 5.52
C LYS A 36 28.22 34.55 5.52
N LEU A 37 27.10 34.04 6.04
CA LEU A 37 25.81 34.71 6.05
C LEU A 37 25.62 35.57 7.30
N SER A 38 25.04 36.77 7.11
CA SER A 38 24.57 37.60 8.23
C SER A 38 23.60 36.82 9.13
N PRO A 39 23.65 36.96 10.48
CA PRO A 39 22.78 36.27 11.42
C PRO A 39 21.28 36.43 11.11
N LYS A 40 20.89 37.61 10.60
CA LYS A 40 19.50 37.89 10.18
C LYS A 40 19.06 36.96 9.03
N HIS A 41 19.96 36.66 8.09
CA HIS A 41 19.68 35.74 6.99
C HIS A 41 19.65 34.29 7.46
N GLN A 42 20.58 33.88 8.34
CA GLN A 42 20.58 32.54 8.93
C GLN A 42 19.24 32.23 9.64
N PHE A 43 18.75 33.16 10.46
CA PHE A 43 17.47 33.01 11.16
C PHE A 43 16.28 32.82 10.21
N ARG A 44 16.28 33.50 9.04
CA ARG A 44 15.23 33.32 8.02
C ARG A 44 15.26 31.91 7.42
N PHE A 45 16.45 31.38 7.15
CA PHE A 45 16.61 30.01 6.65
C PHE A 45 16.19 28.98 7.68
N GLU A 46 16.62 29.16 8.93
CA GLU A 46 16.22 28.30 10.04
C GLU A 46 14.70 28.27 10.21
N ARG A 47 14.06 29.45 10.23
CA ARG A 47 12.59 29.55 10.33
C ARG A 47 11.89 28.85 9.17
N ARG A 48 12.40 29.00 7.94
CA ARG A 48 11.86 28.30 6.75
C ARG A 48 12.06 26.79 6.84
N TYR A 49 13.22 26.35 7.31
CA TYR A 49 13.52 24.93 7.52
C TYR A 49 12.58 24.32 8.55
N ARG A 50 12.46 24.91 9.75
CA ARG A 50 11.57 24.41 10.82
C ARG A 50 10.12 24.31 10.34
N ARG A 51 9.63 25.27 9.56
CA ARG A 51 8.28 25.22 8.96
C ARG A 51 8.12 24.07 7.98
N ARG A 52 9.08 23.89 7.07
CA ARG A 52 9.06 22.80 6.09
C ARG A 52 9.18 21.43 6.76
N ALA A 53 10.03 21.32 7.78
CA ALA A 53 10.13 20.13 8.61
C ALA A 53 8.77 19.84 9.27
N LYS A 54 8.14 20.82 9.92
CA LYS A 54 6.80 20.65 10.50
C LYS A 54 5.76 20.18 9.49
N LEU A 55 5.79 20.68 8.25
CA LEU A 55 4.89 20.21 7.18
C LEU A 55 5.23 18.80 6.68
N ALA A 56 6.51 18.45 6.55
CA ALA A 56 6.94 17.11 6.16
C ALA A 56 6.56 16.06 7.24
N TRP A 57 6.67 16.46 8.50
CA TRP A 57 6.29 15.66 9.67
C TRP A 57 4.79 15.69 9.96
N ALA A 58 4.05 16.67 9.43
CA ALA A 58 2.59 16.65 9.42
C ALA A 58 2.12 15.55 8.47
N ARG A 59 2.00 14.32 8.99
CA ARG A 59 1.48 13.17 8.25
C ARG A 59 0.08 13.53 7.72
N PRO A 60 -0.17 13.50 6.40
CA PRO A 60 -1.49 13.78 5.86
C PRO A 60 -2.46 12.65 6.25
N GLY A 61 -3.23 12.85 7.32
CA GLY A 61 -4.16 11.86 7.87
C GLY A 61 -5.21 11.43 6.86
N TRP A 62 -5.77 12.38 6.11
CA TRP A 62 -6.79 12.11 5.08
C TRP A 62 -6.33 11.11 4.02
N LYS A 63 -5.08 11.24 3.55
CA LYS A 63 -4.51 10.31 2.56
C LYS A 63 -4.33 8.90 3.10
N LYS A 64 -4.12 8.74 4.42
CA LYS A 64 -4.07 7.42 5.06
C LYS A 64 -5.46 6.80 5.11
N GLY A 65 -6.47 7.60 5.47
CA GLY A 65 -7.88 7.16 5.50
C GLY A 65 -8.37 6.71 4.14
N THR A 66 -8.17 7.51 3.09
CA THR A 66 -8.62 7.13 1.74
C THR A 66 -7.91 5.89 1.21
N LYS A 67 -6.61 5.72 1.49
CA LYS A 67 -5.87 4.50 1.15
C LYS A 67 -6.40 3.28 1.88
N LEU A 68 -6.73 3.41 3.17
CA LEU A 68 -7.31 2.30 3.93
C LEU A 68 -8.67 1.90 3.35
N VAL A 69 -9.53 2.87 3.01
CA VAL A 69 -10.81 2.63 2.36
C VAL A 69 -10.61 1.98 0.98
N GLN A 70 -9.64 2.45 0.20
CA GLN A 70 -9.32 1.87 -1.12
C GLN A 70 -8.93 0.39 -0.99
N TYR A 71 -8.00 0.05 -0.10
CA TYR A 71 -7.61 -1.35 0.13
C TYR A 71 -8.75 -2.17 0.73
N GLY A 72 -9.53 -1.60 1.66
CA GLY A 72 -10.70 -2.26 2.24
C GLY A 72 -11.74 -2.61 1.20
N LEU A 73 -12.07 -1.67 0.30
CA LEU A 73 -13.00 -1.90 -0.80
C LEU A 73 -12.46 -2.94 -1.79
N SER A 74 -11.16 -2.89 -2.12
CA SER A 74 -10.53 -3.90 -2.99
C SER A 74 -10.59 -5.29 -2.38
N ILE A 75 -10.24 -5.45 -1.10
CA ILE A 75 -10.33 -6.73 -0.39
C ILE A 75 -11.77 -7.20 -0.31
N PHE A 76 -12.72 -6.30 -0.06
CA PHE A 76 -14.14 -6.63 0.00
C PHE A 76 -14.66 -7.19 -1.33
N VAL A 77 -14.38 -6.51 -2.46
CA VAL A 77 -14.80 -6.96 -3.79
C VAL A 77 -14.14 -8.29 -4.17
N LEU A 78 -12.83 -8.42 -3.92
CA LEU A 78 -12.11 -9.67 -4.20
C LEU A 78 -12.62 -10.83 -3.33
N GLY A 79 -12.82 -10.57 -2.03
CA GLY A 79 -13.36 -11.55 -1.09
C GLY A 79 -14.75 -12.03 -1.48
N TYR A 80 -15.64 -11.10 -1.86
CA TYR A 80 -16.97 -11.43 -2.38
C TYR A 80 -16.88 -12.26 -3.66
N GLY A 81 -16.04 -11.85 -4.62
CA GLY A 81 -15.83 -12.56 -5.89
C GLY A 81 -15.32 -13.99 -5.71
N VAL A 82 -14.46 -14.22 -4.73
CA VAL A 82 -13.90 -15.55 -4.45
C VAL A 82 -14.88 -16.41 -3.64
N LEU A 83 -15.51 -15.86 -2.59
CA LEU A 83 -16.27 -16.64 -1.62
C LEU A 83 -17.75 -16.84 -1.97
N TYR A 84 -18.38 -15.84 -2.59
CA TYR A 84 -19.84 -15.79 -2.73
C TYR A 84 -20.33 -15.66 -4.17
N MET A 85 -19.53 -15.07 -5.07
CA MET A 85 -19.93 -14.95 -6.46
C MET A 85 -19.96 -16.32 -7.13
N ASP A 86 -21.15 -16.73 -7.56
CA ASP A 86 -21.29 -17.89 -8.41
C ASP A 86 -21.02 -17.49 -9.86
N TRP A 87 -20.06 -18.14 -10.51
CA TRP A 87 -19.56 -17.74 -11.83
C TRP A 87 -20.43 -18.27 -12.98
N GLY A 88 -21.72 -18.52 -12.73
CA GLY A 88 -22.68 -18.98 -13.73
C GLY A 88 -22.42 -20.39 -14.25
N GLN A 89 -21.77 -21.23 -13.42
CA GLN A 89 -21.34 -22.57 -13.78
C GLN A 89 -22.04 -23.61 -12.89
N ASP A 90 -23.38 -23.49 -12.83
CA ASP A 90 -24.29 -24.34 -12.04
C ASP A 90 -24.14 -25.84 -12.34
N ASP A 91 -23.62 -26.20 -13.52
CA ASP A 91 -23.48 -27.59 -13.98
C ASP A 91 -22.03 -28.14 -13.94
N SER A 92 -21.05 -27.36 -13.45
CA SER A 92 -19.66 -27.85 -13.36
C SER A 92 -19.36 -28.57 -12.05
N GLU A 93 -18.84 -29.80 -12.16
CA GLU A 93 -18.54 -30.70 -11.04
C GLU A 93 -17.57 -30.09 -10.00
N HIS A 94 -16.81 -29.05 -10.39
CA HIS A 94 -15.88 -28.32 -9.53
C HIS A 94 -15.94 -26.80 -9.77
N PRO A 95 -16.73 -26.03 -8.99
CA PRO A 95 -16.78 -24.58 -9.14
C PRO A 95 -15.43 -23.93 -8.79
N PRO A 96 -15.09 -22.78 -9.42
CA PRO A 96 -13.84 -22.09 -9.15
C PRO A 96 -13.75 -21.68 -7.67
N PHE A 97 -12.56 -21.86 -7.07
CA PHE A 97 -12.27 -21.58 -5.66
C PHE A 97 -13.04 -22.43 -4.63
N ALA A 98 -13.60 -23.59 -5.02
CA ALA A 98 -14.29 -24.51 -4.10
C ALA A 98 -13.47 -24.88 -2.85
N SER A 99 -12.16 -25.17 -3.02
CA SER A 99 -11.26 -25.49 -1.91
C SER A 99 -11.09 -24.33 -0.92
N VAL A 100 -11.02 -23.10 -1.44
CA VAL A 100 -10.89 -21.88 -0.62
C VAL A 100 -12.18 -21.60 0.15
N ARG A 101 -13.35 -21.78 -0.49
CA ARG A 101 -14.66 -21.64 0.15
C ARG A 101 -14.87 -22.67 1.26
N LYS A 102 -14.49 -23.94 1.02
CA LYS A 102 -14.61 -25.03 2.01
C LYS A 102 -13.72 -24.78 3.22
N TRP A 103 -12.48 -24.35 3.00
CA TRP A 103 -11.57 -23.95 4.08
C TRP A 103 -12.11 -22.76 4.87
N TYR A 104 -12.59 -21.71 4.18
CA TYR A 104 -13.14 -20.53 4.83
C TYR A 104 -14.35 -20.89 5.70
N ARG A 105 -15.30 -21.68 5.18
CA ARG A 105 -16.46 -22.16 5.97
C ARG A 105 -16.02 -22.99 7.17
N GLY A 106 -15.06 -23.91 7.01
CA GLY A 106 -14.55 -24.70 8.13
C GLY A 106 -13.87 -23.85 9.22
N PHE A 107 -13.19 -22.77 8.82
CA PHE A 107 -12.59 -21.82 9.75
C PHE A 107 -13.62 -20.94 10.45
N THR A 108 -14.65 -20.46 9.72
CA THR A 108 -15.72 -19.67 10.35
C THR A 108 -16.54 -20.55 11.29
N ASP A 109 -16.86 -21.78 10.89
CA ASP A 109 -17.65 -22.70 11.71
C ASP A 109 -16.87 -23.10 12.97
N SER A 110 -15.54 -23.26 12.91
CA SER A 110 -14.76 -23.59 14.11
C SER A 110 -14.67 -22.45 15.12
N ILE A 111 -14.78 -21.19 14.67
CA ILE A 111 -14.76 -20.00 15.54
C ILE A 111 -16.14 -19.70 16.12
N TRP A 112 -17.20 -19.91 15.34
CA TRP A 112 -18.55 -19.46 15.71
C TRP A 112 -19.48 -20.58 16.20
N THR A 113 -19.21 -21.84 15.85
CA THR A 113 -19.96 -23.00 16.36
C THR A 113 -19.10 -23.82 17.32
N HIS A 114 -19.47 -23.81 18.60
CA HIS A 114 -18.94 -24.76 19.57
C HIS A 114 -19.45 -26.17 19.21
N SER A 115 -18.56 -27.00 18.67
CA SER A 115 -18.63 -28.46 18.54
C SER A 115 -20.05 -29.09 18.57
N THR A 116 -20.59 -29.41 17.40
CA THR A 116 -21.28 -30.69 17.24
C THR A 116 -20.52 -31.46 16.18
N THR A 117 -19.70 -32.38 16.65
CA THR A 117 -19.04 -33.40 15.84
C THR A 117 -20.08 -34.13 14.98
N PRO A 118 -19.91 -34.22 13.65
CA PRO A 118 -20.79 -35.04 12.80
C PRO A 118 -20.86 -36.50 13.25
N LEU A 119 -19.80 -37.00 13.90
CA LEU A 119 -19.70 -38.36 14.43
C LEU A 119 -20.68 -38.66 15.60
N GLU A 120 -21.25 -37.64 16.24
CA GLU A 120 -22.20 -37.84 17.34
C GLU A 120 -23.65 -38.00 16.85
N ARG A 121 -24.01 -37.42 15.70
CA ARG A 121 -25.35 -37.59 15.11
C ARG A 121 -25.62 -39.01 14.62
N ASP A 122 -24.59 -39.75 14.22
CA ASP A 122 -24.76 -41.10 13.65
C ASP A 122 -24.90 -42.20 14.72
N ASN A 123 -24.47 -41.93 15.96
CA ASN A 123 -24.64 -42.85 17.09
C ASN A 123 -26.01 -42.67 17.77
N VAL A 124 -26.53 -41.44 17.87
CA VAL A 124 -27.84 -41.14 18.50
C VAL A 124 -29.04 -41.69 17.69
N ARG A 125 -28.86 -42.05 16.41
CA ARG A 125 -29.93 -42.63 15.59
C ARG A 125 -29.96 -44.16 15.63
N ARG A 126 -29.06 -44.80 16.38
CA ARG A 126 -28.91 -46.27 16.44
C ARG A 126 -29.28 -46.88 17.80
N ASP A 127 -29.85 -46.09 18.70
CA ASP A 127 -30.45 -46.51 19.98
C ASP A 127 -31.95 -46.16 19.98
#